data_AF-A0A7S7P293-F1
#
_entry.id   AF-A0A7S7P293-F1
#
_cell.length_a   1.000
_cell.length_b   1.000
_cell.length_c   1.000
_cell.angle_alpha   90.00
_cell.angle_beta   90.00
_cell.angle_gamma   90.00
#
_symmetry.space_group_name_H-M   'P 1'
#
loop_
_entity.id
_entity.type
_entity.pdbx_description
1 polymer ?
#
loop_
_entity_poly.entity_id
_entity_poly.type
_entity_poly.pdbx_seq_one_letter_code
_entity_poly.pdbx_strand_id
1 'polypeptide(L)'
;MPASHNISLRIYVALGHHRDFPPSYAVIDGAICVRRRTLAPTFIGIFSTERAVANSHFKAGKQGGFTLIELIAVIVILGILAATALPRFSNLAGDARAANLKAAKGALISTATMVRAKAMVSNNMSTGTVTFEGQTVLIRNGYPAAADLGEVRMFAAAAGLGMGVGLNDDYNISFEYGGLTVSPKNVSPSNRATCAVTYIEASAPDRPPTYIEHSSSGRFICD
;
A
#
# COMPACT_ATOMS: atom_id res chain seq x y z
N MET A 1 53.32 -2.40 6.27
CA MET A 1 52.54 -3.63 5.98
C MET A 1 51.35 -3.65 6.93
N PRO A 2 50.12 -3.38 6.47
CA PRO A 2 48.94 -3.33 7.34
C PRO A 2 48.37 -4.74 7.58
N ALA A 3 48.07 -5.07 8.83
CA ALA A 3 47.41 -6.31 9.22
C ALA A 3 45.89 -6.19 9.02
N SER A 4 45.36 -6.92 8.05
CA SER A 4 43.93 -7.03 7.76
C SER A 4 43.19 -7.80 8.87
N HIS A 5 42.32 -7.12 9.62
CA HIS A 5 41.34 -7.78 10.49
C HIS A 5 40.09 -8.11 9.69
N ASN A 6 39.85 -9.40 9.49
CA ASN A 6 38.73 -9.94 8.72
C ASN A 6 37.54 -10.17 9.67
N ILE A 7 36.41 -9.46 9.45
CA ILE A 7 35.18 -9.66 10.21
C ILE A 7 34.37 -10.76 9.52
N SER A 8 34.29 -11.94 10.14
CA SER A 8 33.50 -13.07 9.64
C SER A 8 32.09 -13.03 10.26
N LEU A 9 31.08 -12.62 9.48
CA LEU A 9 29.67 -12.81 9.83
C LEU A 9 29.27 -14.25 9.47
N ARG A 10 29.05 -15.11 10.47
CA ARG A 10 28.36 -16.39 10.28
C ARG A 10 26.86 -16.20 10.48
N ILE A 11 26.11 -16.22 9.38
CA ILE A 11 24.64 -16.29 9.40
C ILE A 11 24.26 -17.75 9.66
N TYR A 12 23.66 -18.04 10.82
CA TYR A 12 23.02 -19.33 11.07
C TYR A 12 21.56 -19.26 10.62
N VAL A 13 21.24 -19.97 9.53
CA VAL A 13 19.86 -20.27 9.14
C VAL A 13 19.41 -21.47 9.96
N ALA A 14 18.55 -21.25 10.95
CA ALA A 14 17.93 -22.34 11.71
C ALA A 14 16.76 -22.94 10.90
N LEU A 15 17.03 -24.04 10.22
CA LEU A 15 16.00 -24.97 9.74
C LEU A 15 15.67 -25.93 10.88
N GLY A 16 14.41 -25.99 11.33
CA GLY A 16 14.03 -26.94 12.38
C GLY A 16 12.56 -26.87 12.80
N HIS A 17 11.83 -27.90 12.41
CA HIS A 17 10.43 -28.23 12.69
C HIS A 17 10.18 -28.60 14.17
N HIS A 18 8.93 -28.45 14.60
CA HIS A 18 8.23 -29.06 15.76
C HIS A 18 8.43 -28.51 17.20
N ARG A 19 7.37 -27.80 17.62
CA ARG A 19 6.49 -27.94 18.80
C ARG A 19 7.09 -27.94 20.23
N ASP A 20 6.35 -27.19 21.06
CA ASP A 20 6.28 -27.18 22.53
C ASP A 20 7.32 -26.35 23.31
N PHE A 21 7.01 -25.05 23.47
CA PHE A 21 7.46 -24.21 24.60
C PHE A 21 6.32 -23.27 25.07
N PRO A 22 5.99 -23.19 26.38
CA PRO A 22 4.94 -22.34 26.93
C PRO A 22 5.35 -20.84 27.05
N PRO A 23 4.40 -19.92 27.26
CA PRO A 23 4.47 -18.56 26.75
C PRO A 23 5.15 -17.60 27.75
N SER A 24 6.19 -16.92 27.32
CA SER A 24 6.64 -15.67 27.97
C SER A 24 7.59 -14.89 27.07
N TYR A 25 7.06 -14.40 25.95
CA TYR A 25 7.61 -13.23 25.29
C TYR A 25 6.45 -12.35 24.81
N ALA A 26 6.17 -11.31 25.59
CA ALA A 26 5.30 -10.23 25.16
C ALA A 26 6.07 -9.39 24.14
N VAL A 27 5.57 -9.35 22.91
CA VAL A 27 5.95 -8.35 21.90
C VAL A 27 5.08 -7.14 22.17
N ILE A 28 5.67 -6.09 22.74
CA ILE A 28 5.08 -4.75 22.77
C ILE A 28 6.02 -3.85 21.96
N ASP A 29 5.47 -3.28 20.89
CA ASP A 29 5.99 -2.18 20.08
C ASP A 29 7.40 -2.32 19.49
N GLY A 30 7.58 -3.29 18.59
CA GLY A 30 8.49 -3.14 17.45
C GLY A 30 9.99 -2.95 17.73
N ALA A 31 10.49 -3.22 18.94
CA ALA A 31 11.91 -3.10 19.27
C ALA A 31 12.55 -4.45 19.63
N ILE A 32 13.65 -4.80 18.94
CA ILE A 32 14.53 -5.91 19.32
C ILE A 32 15.28 -5.50 20.60
N CYS A 33 14.95 -6.12 21.73
CA CYS A 33 15.64 -5.90 22.99
C CYS A 33 16.90 -6.79 23.08
N VAL A 34 18.08 -6.23 22.80
CA VAL A 34 19.35 -6.93 23.01
C VAL A 34 19.74 -6.85 24.48
N ARG A 35 19.76 -7.99 25.19
CA ARG A 35 20.25 -8.09 26.58
C ARG A 35 21.71 -7.60 26.67
N ARG A 36 21.93 -6.43 27.26
CA ARG A 36 23.26 -6.04 27.77
C ARG A 36 23.58 -6.89 28.98
N ARG A 37 24.56 -7.78 28.83
CA ARG A 37 25.09 -8.59 29.92
C ARG A 37 26.13 -7.76 30.67
N THR A 38 25.72 -7.02 31.70
CA THR A 38 26.64 -6.46 32.69
C THR A 38 26.09 -6.69 34.09
N LEU A 39 26.88 -7.48 34.84
CA LEU A 39 26.71 -7.80 36.25
C LEU A 39 26.73 -6.56 37.15
N ALA A 40 26.10 -6.76 38.31
CA ALA A 40 26.25 -6.07 39.60
C ALA A 40 25.21 -4.97 39.93
N PRO A 41 24.38 -5.20 40.97
CA PRO A 41 23.42 -4.25 41.50
C PRO A 41 24.00 -3.52 42.72
N THR A 42 24.12 -2.20 42.67
CA THR A 42 24.25 -1.37 43.88
C THR A 42 23.54 -0.05 43.66
N PHE A 43 22.38 0.05 44.31
CA PHE A 43 21.96 1.16 45.17
C PHE A 43 21.77 2.57 44.59
N ILE A 44 20.64 3.16 45.02
CA ILE A 44 20.26 4.58 45.05
C ILE A 44 19.59 5.17 43.81
N GLY A 45 18.33 5.58 44.02
CA GLY A 45 17.93 6.93 43.64
C GLY A 45 16.88 6.99 42.54
N ILE A 46 15.64 7.15 42.97
CA ILE A 46 14.60 7.89 42.23
C ILE A 46 15.20 9.24 41.82
N PHE A 47 15.57 9.39 40.55
CA PHE A 47 15.72 10.68 39.88
C PHE A 47 14.53 10.78 38.92
N SER A 48 13.46 11.43 39.37
CA SER A 48 13.15 12.80 38.97
C SER A 48 13.42 13.02 37.49
N THR A 49 12.34 13.02 36.72
CA THR A 49 12.24 13.47 35.34
C THR A 49 12.53 14.98 35.26
N GLU A 50 13.78 15.39 35.43
CA GLU A 50 14.23 16.75 35.08
C GLU A 50 15.67 16.69 34.55
N ARG A 51 15.87 16.06 33.39
CA ARG A 51 16.89 16.58 32.49
C ARG A 51 16.33 17.85 31.87
N ALA A 52 16.54 18.95 32.57
CA ALA A 52 16.61 20.26 31.97
C ALA A 52 17.53 20.15 30.75
N VAL A 53 16.94 20.27 29.56
CA VAL A 53 17.69 20.66 28.37
C VAL A 53 18.18 22.06 28.68
N ALA A 54 19.42 22.14 29.20
CA ALA A 54 20.13 23.39 29.28
C ALA A 54 20.22 23.91 27.86
N ASN A 55 19.33 24.85 27.54
CA ASN A 55 19.35 25.59 26.30
C ASN A 55 20.68 26.35 26.27
N SER A 56 21.66 25.76 25.60
CA SER A 56 22.93 26.41 25.33
C SER A 56 22.59 27.57 24.42
N HIS A 57 22.47 28.76 25.03
CA HIS A 57 22.74 30.05 24.43
C HIS A 57 22.70 30.01 22.90
N PHE A 58 21.55 30.33 22.30
CA PHE A 58 21.60 31.09 21.07
C PHE A 58 22.40 32.33 21.47
N LYS A 59 23.72 32.31 21.27
CA LYS A 59 24.57 33.47 21.53
C LYS A 59 23.86 34.60 20.80
N ALA A 60 23.35 35.56 21.55
CA ALA A 60 22.88 36.83 21.02
C ALA A 60 24.13 37.56 20.49
N GLY A 61 24.72 37.03 19.42
CA GLY A 61 25.60 37.77 18.55
C GLY A 61 24.74 38.88 17.97
N LYS A 62 25.23 40.12 18.07
CA LYS A 62 24.70 41.34 17.47
C LYS A 62 23.58 41.01 16.46
N GLN A 63 22.33 41.10 16.91
CA GLN A 63 21.16 40.85 16.08
C GLN A 63 21.15 41.93 15.01
N GLY A 64 21.78 41.64 13.87
CA GLY A 64 21.53 42.37 12.63
C GLY A 64 20.07 42.16 12.31
N GLY A 65 19.27 43.22 12.44
CA GLY A 65 17.87 43.17 12.05
C GLY A 65 17.77 42.71 10.60
N PHE A 66 16.90 41.73 10.35
CA PHE A 66 16.51 41.36 8.98
C PHE A 66 16.09 42.63 8.25
N THR A 67 16.73 42.90 7.11
CA THR A 67 16.37 44.09 6.34
C THR A 67 15.03 43.84 5.65
N LEU A 68 14.19 44.87 5.51
CA LEU A 68 12.90 44.74 4.82
C LEU A 68 13.06 44.21 3.39
N ILE A 69 14.17 44.54 2.73
CA ILE A 69 14.48 44.07 1.38
C ILE A 69 14.77 42.57 1.34
N GLU A 70 15.36 42.02 2.40
CA GLU A 70 15.67 40.58 2.50
C GLU A 70 14.40 39.75 2.63
N LEU A 71 13.41 40.25 3.38
CA LEU A 71 12.09 39.62 3.47
C LEU A 71 11.31 39.71 2.14
N ILE A 72 11.37 40.87 1.48
CA ILE A 72 10.69 41.07 0.19
C ILE A 72 11.29 40.20 -0.91
N ALA A 73 12.63 40.09 -0.98
CA ALA A 73 13.29 39.24 -1.96
C ALA A 73 12.86 37.76 -1.84
N VAL A 74 12.70 37.25 -0.61
CA VAL A 74 12.28 35.86 -0.37
C VAL A 74 10.85 35.60 -0.84
N ILE A 75 9.89 36.47 -0.50
CA ILE A 75 8.49 36.26 -0.92
C ILE A 75 8.32 36.40 -2.43
N VAL A 76 9.12 37.26 -3.10
CA VAL A 76 9.11 37.40 -4.55
C VAL A 76 9.64 36.13 -5.20
N ILE A 77 10.76 35.59 -4.71
CA ILE A 77 11.32 34.32 -5.22
C ILE A 77 10.34 33.16 -4.99
N LEU A 78 9.78 33.02 -3.78
CA LEU A 78 8.78 32.00 -3.49
C LEU A 78 7.51 32.16 -4.35
N GLY A 79 7.10 33.39 -4.65
CA GLY A 79 5.97 33.67 -5.54
C GLY A 79 6.17 33.17 -6.97
N ILE A 80 7.35 33.40 -7.56
CA ILE A 80 7.69 32.93 -8.91
C ILE A 80 7.78 31.39 -8.95
N LEU A 81 8.40 30.79 -7.93
CA LEU A 81 8.51 29.33 -7.82
C LEU A 81 7.12 28.67 -7.68
N ALA A 82 6.24 29.25 -6.87
CA ALA A 82 4.88 28.74 -6.70
C ALA A 82 4.05 28.84 -7.99
N ALA A 83 4.14 29.96 -8.71
CA ALA A 83 3.39 30.18 -9.95
C ALA A 83 3.75 29.16 -11.06
N THR A 84 5.00 28.72 -11.11
CA THR A 84 5.46 27.74 -12.11
C THR A 84 5.25 26.28 -11.68
N ALA A 85 5.25 25.99 -10.37
CA ALA A 85 5.09 24.63 -9.85
C ALA A 85 3.62 24.16 -9.81
N LEU A 86 2.68 25.05 -9.49
CA LEU A 86 1.28 24.70 -9.24
C LEU A 86 0.57 24.03 -10.44
N PRO A 87 0.71 24.50 -11.70
CA PRO A 87 0.04 23.87 -12.85
C PRO A 87 0.52 22.43 -13.10
N ARG A 88 1.80 22.14 -12.84
CA ARG A 88 2.34 20.77 -12.98
C ARG A 88 1.88 19.86 -11.85
N PHE A 89 1.86 20.37 -10.62
CA PHE A 89 1.45 19.59 -9.45
C PHE A 89 -0.01 19.11 -9.55
N SER A 90 -0.91 19.94 -10.10
CA SER A 90 -2.31 19.57 -10.29
C SER A 90 -2.49 18.39 -11.26
N ASN A 91 -1.73 18.36 -12.37
CA ASN A 91 -1.85 17.29 -13.37
C ASN A 91 -1.21 15.97 -12.90
N LEU A 92 -0.11 16.05 -12.14
CA LEU A 92 0.60 14.89 -11.60
C LEU A 92 -0.29 14.02 -10.70
N ALA A 93 -1.21 14.62 -9.95
CA ALA A 93 -2.15 13.88 -9.09
C ALA A 93 -3.10 13.00 -9.92
N GLY A 94 -3.67 13.52 -11.01
CA GLY A 94 -4.54 12.77 -11.91
C GLY A 94 -3.79 11.62 -12.61
N ASP A 95 -2.57 11.88 -13.10
CA ASP A 95 -1.75 10.87 -13.75
C ASP A 95 -1.30 9.76 -12.78
N ALA A 96 -1.03 10.11 -11.52
CA ALA A 96 -0.73 9.13 -10.47
C ALA A 96 -1.93 8.21 -10.18
N ARG A 97 -3.14 8.75 -10.09
CA ARG A 97 -4.37 7.96 -9.92
C ARG A 97 -4.61 7.05 -11.13
N ALA A 98 -4.39 7.55 -12.35
CA ALA A 98 -4.49 6.76 -13.57
C ALA A 98 -3.47 5.61 -13.60
N ALA A 99 -2.24 5.83 -13.13
CA ALA A 99 -1.23 4.78 -13.01
C ALA A 99 -1.63 3.72 -11.97
N ASN A 100 -2.13 4.14 -10.81
CA ASN A 100 -2.63 3.24 -9.77
C ASN A 100 -3.82 2.39 -10.27
N LEU A 101 -4.69 2.96 -11.10
CA LEU A 101 -5.81 2.22 -11.70
C LEU A 101 -5.32 1.17 -12.72
N LYS A 102 -4.30 1.49 -13.52
CA LYS A 102 -3.65 0.51 -14.40
C LYS A 102 -2.99 -0.63 -13.61
N ALA A 103 -2.35 -0.31 -12.48
CA ALA A 103 -1.80 -1.33 -11.58
C ALA A 103 -2.91 -2.23 -11.01
N ALA A 104 -4.04 -1.65 -10.59
CA ALA A 104 -5.20 -2.41 -10.12
C ALA A 104 -5.76 -3.35 -11.20
N LYS A 105 -5.89 -2.87 -12.44
CA LYS A 105 -6.26 -3.72 -13.59
C LYS A 105 -5.30 -4.90 -13.75
N GLY A 106 -3.99 -4.65 -13.67
CA GLY A 106 -2.97 -5.70 -13.71
C GLY A 106 -3.14 -6.74 -12.60
N ALA A 107 -3.44 -6.29 -11.39
CA ALA A 107 -3.70 -7.17 -10.25
C ALA A 107 -4.95 -8.05 -10.46
N LEU A 108 -6.04 -7.50 -11.01
CA LEU A 108 -7.24 -8.27 -11.37
C LEU A 108 -6.93 -9.35 -12.41
N ILE A 109 -6.20 -9.01 -13.47
CA ILE A 109 -5.82 -9.97 -14.53
C ILE A 109 -4.96 -11.10 -13.95
N SER A 110 -3.93 -10.74 -13.17
CA SER A 110 -3.05 -11.72 -12.53
C SER A 110 -3.84 -12.65 -11.60
N THR A 111 -4.70 -12.09 -10.76
CA THR A 111 -5.50 -12.87 -9.82
C THR A 111 -6.49 -13.78 -10.54
N ALA A 112 -7.18 -13.28 -11.57
CA ALA A 112 -8.13 -14.09 -12.34
C ALA A 112 -7.47 -15.29 -13.03
N THR A 113 -6.25 -15.11 -13.57
CA THR A 113 -5.49 -16.20 -14.19
C THR A 113 -4.98 -17.21 -13.17
N MET A 114 -4.54 -16.77 -12.00
CA MET A 114 -4.13 -17.66 -10.90
C MET A 114 -5.31 -18.44 -10.31
N VAL A 115 -6.44 -17.77 -10.07
CA VAL A 115 -7.69 -18.41 -9.62
C VAL A 115 -8.15 -19.45 -10.64
N ARG A 116 -8.06 -19.15 -11.93
CA ARG A 116 -8.34 -20.14 -12.99
C ARG A 116 -7.42 -21.35 -12.94
N ALA A 117 -6.11 -21.14 -12.81
CA ALA A 117 -5.17 -22.24 -12.70
C ALA A 117 -5.53 -23.15 -11.51
N LYS A 118 -5.89 -22.56 -10.38
CA LYS A 118 -6.33 -23.32 -9.20
C LYS A 118 -7.68 -24.00 -9.40
N ALA A 119 -8.62 -23.36 -10.10
CA ALA A 119 -9.89 -23.96 -10.50
C ALA A 119 -9.69 -25.22 -11.36
N MET A 120 -8.77 -25.16 -12.34
CA MET A 120 -8.40 -26.30 -13.19
C MET A 120 -7.79 -27.46 -12.37
N VAL A 121 -6.86 -27.16 -11.47
CA VAL A 121 -6.24 -28.17 -10.59
C VAL A 121 -7.27 -28.84 -9.68
N SER A 122 -8.24 -28.06 -9.19
CA SER A 122 -9.33 -28.59 -8.36
C SER A 122 -10.47 -29.25 -9.14
N ASN A 123 -10.36 -29.34 -10.47
CA ASN A 123 -11.40 -29.81 -11.38
C ASN A 123 -12.76 -29.10 -11.22
N ASN A 124 -12.74 -27.84 -10.75
CA ASN A 124 -13.93 -27.02 -10.53
C ASN A 124 -14.02 -25.95 -11.62
N MET A 125 -14.46 -26.31 -12.82
CA MET A 125 -14.50 -25.40 -13.98
C MET A 125 -15.89 -24.82 -14.28
N SER A 126 -16.93 -25.23 -13.56
CA SER A 126 -18.32 -24.79 -13.79
C SER A 126 -18.77 -23.73 -12.79
N THR A 127 -19.04 -24.09 -11.55
CA THR A 127 -19.36 -23.15 -10.47
C THR A 127 -18.84 -23.74 -9.17
N GLY A 128 -18.22 -22.93 -8.32
CA GLY A 128 -17.63 -23.40 -7.08
C GLY A 128 -16.88 -22.31 -6.33
N THR A 129 -16.00 -22.72 -5.43
CA THR A 129 -15.14 -21.82 -4.66
C THR A 129 -13.70 -22.26 -4.71
N VAL A 130 -12.79 -21.29 -4.65
CA VAL A 130 -11.35 -21.50 -4.61
C VAL A 130 -10.76 -20.56 -3.56
N THR A 131 -9.88 -21.08 -2.70
CA THR A 131 -9.13 -20.24 -1.77
C THR A 131 -7.93 -19.61 -2.48
N PHE A 132 -7.69 -18.31 -2.35
CA PHE A 132 -6.53 -17.62 -2.91
C PHE A 132 -6.10 -16.52 -1.95
N GLU A 133 -4.82 -16.48 -1.57
CA GLU A 133 -4.29 -15.51 -0.58
C GLU A 133 -5.11 -15.44 0.73
N GLY A 134 -5.59 -16.60 1.22
CA GLY A 134 -6.43 -16.68 2.41
C GLY A 134 -7.88 -16.21 2.22
N GLN A 135 -8.24 -15.71 1.04
CA GLN A 135 -9.59 -15.31 0.67
C GLN A 135 -10.33 -16.45 -0.04
N THR A 136 -11.63 -16.58 0.19
CA THR A 136 -12.48 -17.51 -0.58
C THR A 136 -13.07 -16.77 -1.76
N VAL A 137 -12.68 -17.14 -2.98
CA VAL A 137 -13.17 -16.54 -4.22
C VAL A 137 -14.17 -17.49 -4.85
N LEU A 138 -15.37 -17.00 -5.17
CA LEU A 138 -16.32 -17.76 -5.98
C LEU A 138 -15.83 -17.80 -7.41
N ILE A 139 -16.05 -18.92 -8.06
CA ILE A 139 -15.69 -19.12 -9.45
C ILE A 139 -16.90 -19.51 -10.28
N ARG A 140 -16.94 -18.99 -11.50
CA ARG A 140 -17.89 -19.33 -12.55
C ARG A 140 -17.11 -19.51 -13.84
N ASN A 141 -17.37 -20.59 -14.57
CA ASN A 141 -16.66 -20.93 -15.80
C ASN A 141 -15.13 -21.01 -15.63
N GLY A 142 -14.66 -21.35 -14.42
CA GLY A 142 -13.25 -21.42 -14.08
C GLY A 142 -12.55 -20.06 -13.97
N TYR A 143 -13.28 -18.96 -13.81
CA TYR A 143 -12.76 -17.62 -13.52
C TYR A 143 -13.45 -17.05 -12.27
N PRO A 144 -12.90 -15.99 -11.64
CA PRO A 144 -13.60 -15.31 -10.54
C PRO A 144 -15.00 -14.86 -10.95
N ALA A 145 -15.98 -15.19 -10.11
CA ALA A 145 -17.35 -14.75 -10.28
C ALA A 145 -17.49 -13.27 -9.85
N ALA A 146 -18.35 -12.54 -10.53
CA ALA A 146 -18.60 -11.13 -10.25
C ALA A 146 -20.03 -10.74 -10.62
N ALA A 147 -21.02 -11.58 -10.31
CA ALA A 147 -22.44 -11.36 -10.60
C ALA A 147 -23.15 -10.48 -9.55
N ASP A 148 -22.58 -10.34 -8.35
CA ASP A 148 -23.10 -9.51 -7.29
C ASP A 148 -22.00 -8.85 -6.43
N LEU A 149 -22.41 -7.93 -5.54
CA LEU A 149 -21.50 -7.20 -4.66
C LEU A 149 -20.71 -8.09 -3.70
N GLY A 150 -21.25 -9.24 -3.28
CA GLY A 150 -20.56 -10.17 -2.40
C GLY A 150 -19.40 -10.86 -3.14
N GLU A 151 -19.67 -11.38 -4.33
CA GLU A 151 -18.68 -11.99 -5.22
C GLU A 151 -17.57 -10.99 -5.59
N VAL A 152 -17.97 -9.78 -6.00
CA VAL A 152 -17.07 -8.67 -6.33
C VAL A 152 -16.10 -8.37 -5.18
N ARG A 153 -16.60 -8.33 -3.93
CA ARG A 153 -15.77 -8.01 -2.76
C ARG A 153 -14.75 -9.10 -2.46
N MET A 154 -15.12 -10.37 -2.62
CA MET A 154 -14.21 -11.49 -2.41
C MET A 154 -13.10 -11.53 -3.46
N PHE A 155 -13.45 -11.29 -4.73
CA PHE A 155 -12.45 -11.20 -5.79
C PHE A 155 -11.54 -9.96 -5.63
N ALA A 156 -12.10 -8.78 -5.32
CA ALA A 156 -11.32 -7.57 -5.06
C ALA A 156 -10.35 -7.76 -3.88
N ALA A 157 -10.80 -8.41 -2.80
CA ALA A 157 -9.96 -8.74 -1.65
C ALA A 157 -8.82 -9.70 -2.03
N ALA A 158 -9.12 -10.74 -2.81
CA ALA A 158 -8.12 -11.69 -3.31
C ALA A 158 -7.09 -11.04 -4.26
N ALA A 159 -7.49 -9.98 -4.96
CA ALA A 159 -6.60 -9.17 -5.80
C ALA A 159 -5.85 -8.08 -5.02
N GLY A 160 -6.05 -7.98 -3.70
CA GLY A 160 -5.39 -6.97 -2.86
C GLY A 160 -5.95 -5.54 -3.03
N LEU A 161 -7.15 -5.37 -3.58
CA LEU A 161 -7.75 -4.05 -3.87
C LEU A 161 -8.74 -3.57 -2.79
N GLY A 162 -8.88 -4.30 -1.66
CA GLY A 162 -9.83 -4.05 -0.55
C GLY A 162 -11.17 -4.81 -0.73
N MET A 163 -12.00 -5.14 0.26
CA MET A 163 -12.06 -4.89 1.72
C MET A 163 -12.29 -6.22 2.48
N GLY A 164 -11.22 -6.73 3.13
CA GLY A 164 -11.22 -7.82 4.13
C GLY A 164 -9.83 -8.30 4.57
N VAL A 165 -9.39 -7.84 5.76
CA VAL A 165 -8.08 -7.88 6.49
C VAL A 165 -6.86 -7.28 5.76
N GLY A 166 -6.53 -6.02 6.12
CA GLY A 166 -5.49 -5.20 5.49
C GLY A 166 -6.07 -4.18 4.50
N LEU A 167 -6.91 -3.29 5.01
CA LEU A 167 -7.72 -2.34 4.22
C LEU A 167 -6.82 -1.44 3.36
N ASN A 168 -6.95 -1.50 2.04
CA ASN A 168 -6.34 -0.51 1.15
C ASN A 168 -7.35 0.60 0.90
N ASP A 169 -7.04 1.77 1.47
CA ASP A 169 -7.78 3.02 1.32
C ASP A 169 -7.65 3.64 -0.07
N ASP A 170 -7.16 2.92 -1.08
CA ASP A 170 -6.76 3.54 -2.35
C ASP A 170 -7.84 3.43 -3.44
N TYR A 171 -8.80 2.51 -3.29
CA TYR A 171 -9.80 2.21 -4.30
C TYR A 171 -11.24 2.21 -3.78
N ASN A 172 -12.17 2.65 -4.63
CA ASN A 172 -13.60 2.44 -4.51
C ASN A 172 -13.98 1.20 -5.34
N ILE A 173 -14.53 0.20 -4.66
CA ILE A 173 -14.98 -1.06 -5.25
C ILE A 173 -16.51 -1.08 -5.26
N SER A 174 -17.10 -1.24 -6.45
CA SER A 174 -18.56 -1.34 -6.61
C SER A 174 -18.94 -2.41 -7.65
N PHE A 175 -20.21 -2.78 -7.64
CA PHE A 175 -20.82 -3.55 -8.72
C PHE A 175 -21.54 -2.56 -9.65
N GLU A 176 -20.98 -2.37 -10.83
CA GLU A 176 -21.47 -1.43 -11.84
C GLU A 176 -21.19 -2.01 -13.22
N TYR A 177 -21.97 -1.61 -14.23
CA TYR A 177 -21.83 -2.09 -15.61
C TYR A 177 -21.86 -3.63 -15.75
N GLY A 178 -22.54 -4.32 -14.82
CA GLY A 178 -22.65 -5.78 -14.82
C GLY A 178 -21.40 -6.53 -14.35
N GLY A 179 -20.50 -5.88 -13.60
CA GLY A 179 -19.30 -6.53 -13.07
C GLY A 179 -18.60 -5.78 -11.94
N LEU A 180 -17.42 -6.29 -11.56
CA LEU A 180 -16.55 -5.66 -10.56
C LEU A 180 -15.98 -4.37 -11.16
N THR A 181 -16.27 -3.23 -10.56
CA THR A 181 -15.75 -1.93 -10.99
C THR A 181 -14.82 -1.35 -9.93
N VAL A 182 -13.59 -1.02 -10.34
CA VAL A 182 -12.56 -0.38 -9.51
C VAL A 182 -12.36 1.04 -10.00
N SER A 183 -12.32 1.99 -9.06
CA SER A 183 -11.96 3.38 -9.32
C SER A 183 -11.05 3.89 -8.19
N PRO A 184 -10.13 4.83 -8.41
CA PRO A 184 -9.32 5.39 -7.32
C PRO A 184 -10.18 6.12 -6.28
N LYS A 185 -9.71 6.18 -5.03
CA LYS A 185 -10.34 7.00 -3.98
C LYS A 185 -10.20 8.48 -4.31
N ASN A 186 -11.13 9.28 -3.81
CA ASN A 186 -11.24 10.73 -4.01
C ASN A 186 -11.54 11.18 -5.46
N VAL A 187 -11.97 10.26 -6.32
CA VAL A 187 -12.59 10.61 -7.60
C VAL A 187 -14.09 10.80 -7.36
N SER A 188 -14.63 11.94 -7.79
CA SER A 188 -16.08 12.21 -7.65
C SER A 188 -16.89 11.16 -8.42
N PRO A 189 -18.13 10.85 -7.99
CA PRO A 189 -18.98 9.88 -8.70
C PRO A 189 -19.13 10.17 -10.20
N SER A 190 -19.19 11.45 -10.57
CA SER A 190 -19.29 11.93 -11.95
C SER A 190 -18.05 11.60 -12.80
N ASN A 191 -16.86 11.58 -12.18
CA ASN A 191 -15.60 11.32 -12.87
C ASN A 191 -15.25 9.82 -12.94
N ARG A 192 -16.01 8.95 -12.23
CA ARG A 192 -15.83 7.49 -12.32
C ARG A 192 -16.14 6.95 -13.72
N ALA A 193 -17.00 7.63 -14.48
CA ALA A 193 -17.31 7.30 -15.87
C ALA A 193 -16.09 7.42 -16.81
N THR A 194 -15.03 8.12 -16.40
CA THR A 194 -13.79 8.31 -17.18
C THR A 194 -12.52 7.88 -16.43
N CYS A 195 -12.68 7.31 -15.24
CA CYS A 195 -11.60 6.82 -14.38
C CYS A 195 -12.03 5.57 -13.61
N ALA A 196 -12.32 4.50 -14.34
CA ALA A 196 -12.61 3.20 -13.74
C ALA A 196 -12.19 2.05 -14.65
N VAL A 197 -12.06 0.87 -14.07
CA VAL A 197 -11.90 -0.39 -14.81
C VAL A 197 -12.96 -1.36 -14.32
N THR A 198 -13.70 -1.96 -15.25
CA THR A 198 -14.70 -2.99 -14.96
C THR A 198 -14.23 -4.35 -15.45
N TYR A 199 -14.22 -5.32 -14.55
CA TYR A 199 -14.11 -6.73 -14.85
C TYR A 199 -15.51 -7.32 -15.05
N ILE A 200 -15.73 -7.91 -16.22
CA ILE A 200 -16.93 -8.69 -16.54
C ILE A 200 -16.54 -10.15 -16.55
N GLU A 201 -17.25 -10.95 -15.76
CA GLU A 201 -16.99 -12.39 -15.62
C GLU A 201 -17.11 -13.15 -16.96
N ALA A 202 -16.43 -14.29 -17.03
CA ALA A 202 -16.42 -15.13 -18.21
C ALA A 202 -17.81 -15.74 -18.50
N SER A 203 -18.28 -15.60 -19.73
CA SER A 203 -19.58 -16.18 -20.15
C SER A 203 -19.54 -17.69 -20.40
N ALA A 204 -18.36 -18.27 -20.62
CA ALA A 204 -18.16 -19.70 -20.83
C ALA A 204 -16.72 -20.13 -20.46
N PRO A 205 -16.45 -21.42 -20.19
CA PRO A 205 -15.12 -21.87 -19.74
C PRO A 205 -13.98 -21.63 -20.73
N ASP A 206 -14.28 -21.55 -22.02
CA ASP A 206 -13.38 -21.31 -23.14
C ASP A 206 -13.29 -19.83 -23.55
N ARG A 207 -14.12 -18.96 -22.94
CA ARG A 207 -14.13 -17.52 -23.21
C ARG A 207 -13.55 -16.76 -22.01
N PRO A 208 -12.40 -16.08 -22.14
CA PRO A 208 -11.83 -15.33 -21.04
C PRO A 208 -12.73 -14.15 -20.62
N PRO A 209 -12.59 -13.67 -19.37
CA PRO A 209 -13.30 -12.49 -18.90
C PRO A 209 -12.85 -11.22 -19.63
N THR A 210 -13.73 -10.22 -19.65
CA THR A 210 -13.48 -8.94 -20.33
C THR A 210 -13.12 -7.86 -19.32
N TYR A 211 -12.15 -7.01 -19.67
CA TYR A 211 -11.73 -5.87 -18.85
C TYR A 211 -12.01 -4.59 -19.62
N ILE A 212 -13.00 -3.83 -19.20
CA ILE A 212 -13.41 -2.56 -19.82
C ILE A 212 -12.70 -1.41 -19.10
N GLU A 213 -12.01 -0.56 -19.85
CA GLU A 213 -11.45 0.69 -19.34
C GLU A 213 -12.44 1.82 -19.59
N HIS A 214 -12.97 2.40 -18.51
CA HIS A 214 -13.78 3.61 -18.57
C HIS A 214 -12.84 4.80 -18.66
N SER A 215 -12.63 5.28 -19.88
CA SER A 215 -11.66 6.32 -20.23
C SER A 215 -12.24 7.23 -21.30
N SER A 216 -11.71 8.45 -21.40
CA SER A 216 -12.07 9.38 -22.47
C SER A 216 -10.93 9.43 -23.47
N SER A 217 -11.20 9.15 -24.75
CA SER A 217 -10.19 9.14 -25.82
C SER A 217 -8.96 8.24 -25.55
N GLY A 218 -9.14 7.15 -24.79
CA GLY A 218 -8.06 6.21 -24.44
C GLY A 218 -7.15 6.67 -23.30
N ARG A 219 -7.50 7.77 -22.61
CA ARG A 219 -6.82 8.25 -21.41
C ARG A 219 -7.79 8.27 -20.23
N PHE A 220 -7.34 7.77 -19.08
CA PHE A 220 -8.07 7.93 -17.82
C PHE A 220 -8.01 9.38 -17.37
N ILE A 221 -9.19 9.97 -17.09
CA ILE A 221 -9.37 11.34 -16.60
C ILE A 221 -9.84 11.21 -15.15
N CYS A 222 -8.90 11.34 -14.22
CA CYS A 222 -9.01 10.97 -12.79
C CYS A 222 -8.86 12.16 -11.82
N ASP A 223 -9.00 13.36 -12.32
CA ASP A 223 -8.96 14.63 -11.59
C ASP A 223 -10.06 14.75 -10.52
#